data_AF-A0A1J1JNE1-F1
#
_entry.id   AF-A0A1J1JNE1-F1
#
_cell.length_a   1.000
_cell.length_b   1.000
_cell.length_c   1.000
_cell.angle_alpha   90.00
_cell.angle_beta   90.00
_cell.angle_gamma   90.00
#
_symmetry.space_group_name_H-M   'P 1'
#
loop_
_entity.id
_entity.type
_entity.pdbx_description
1 polymer ?
#
loop_
_entity_poly.entity_id
_entity_poly.type
_entity_poly.pdbx_seq_one_letter_code
_entity_poly.pdbx_strand_id
1 'polypeptide(L)'
;MIAGTFGENGQLFFEIELIATHGESFPVEVLFDTGFTTGWLAINSQDLQALQWSLIAPQVEMQTARGDEFFDIYEGKVILDGKEFIIPVHVGDELPEILIGSQWLEMMELVVNKYRGILTLDMVNSM
;
A
#
# COMPACT_ATOMS: atom_id res chain seq x y z
N MET A 1 -2.08 -16.07 -1.78
CA MET A 1 -2.76 -15.71 -0.53
C MET A 1 -1.83 -15.12 0.54
N ILE A 2 -2.11 -13.89 0.94
CA ILE A 2 -1.55 -13.22 2.13
C ILE A 2 -2.57 -13.32 3.27
N ALA A 3 -2.12 -13.75 4.45
CA ALA A 3 -2.91 -13.68 5.68
C ALA A 3 -2.64 -12.34 6.38
N GLY A 4 -3.70 -11.64 6.78
CA GLY A 4 -3.60 -10.37 7.50
C GLY A 4 -3.87 -10.50 9.00
N THR A 5 -3.70 -9.41 9.72
CA THR A 5 -4.01 -9.28 11.15
C THR A 5 -5.01 -8.15 11.40
N PHE A 6 -5.85 -8.32 12.42
CA PHE A 6 -6.77 -7.27 12.85
C PHE A 6 -6.10 -6.42 13.93
N GLY A 7 -6.07 -5.10 13.73
CA GLY A 7 -5.65 -4.15 14.77
C GLY A 7 -6.69 -3.98 15.87
N GLU A 8 -6.31 -3.30 16.96
CA GLU A 8 -7.17 -3.07 18.13
C GLU A 8 -8.47 -2.33 17.79
N ASN A 9 -8.41 -1.40 16.82
CA ASN A 9 -9.57 -0.64 16.35
C ASN A 9 -10.21 -1.27 15.10
N GLY A 10 -9.90 -2.52 14.82
CA GLY A 10 -10.44 -3.25 13.68
C GLY A 10 -9.81 -2.87 12.33
N GLN A 11 -8.63 -2.24 12.37
CA GLN A 11 -7.74 -2.05 11.22
C GLN A 11 -7.40 -3.39 10.56
N LEU A 12 -7.08 -3.35 9.26
CA LEU A 12 -6.74 -4.52 8.47
C LEU A 12 -5.27 -4.38 8.07
N PHE A 13 -4.40 -5.18 8.66
CA PHE A 13 -2.97 -5.13 8.38
C PHE A 13 -2.53 -6.33 7.54
N PHE A 14 -1.58 -6.08 6.65
CA PHE A 14 -0.93 -7.10 5.83
C PHE A 14 0.57 -6.86 5.80
N GLU A 15 1.36 -7.92 5.67
CA GLU A 15 2.79 -7.80 5.38
C GLU A 15 2.99 -7.87 3.86
N ILE A 16 3.76 -6.91 3.32
CA ILE A 16 4.17 -6.85 1.92
C ILE A 16 5.67 -6.59 1.88
N GLU A 17 6.31 -6.69 0.72
CA GLU A 17 7.70 -6.27 0.57
C GLU A 17 7.82 -5.05 -0.35
N LEU A 18 8.64 -4.06 0.04
CA LEU A 18 9.05 -2.95 -0.80
C LEU A 18 10.44 -3.22 -1.34
N ILE A 19 10.66 -3.03 -2.65
CA ILE A 19 11.95 -3.28 -3.29
C ILE A 19 12.63 -1.97 -3.63
N ALA A 20 13.79 -1.70 -3.04
CA ALA A 20 14.61 -0.56 -3.39
C ALA A 20 15.21 -0.68 -4.80
N THR A 21 15.66 0.43 -5.38
CA THR A 21 16.25 0.42 -6.74
C THR A 21 17.56 -0.37 -6.84
N HIS A 22 18.24 -0.60 -5.72
CA HIS A 22 19.41 -1.50 -5.64
C HIS A 22 19.04 -2.98 -5.42
N GLY A 23 17.74 -3.33 -5.42
CA GLY A 23 17.24 -4.70 -5.37
C GLY A 23 17.13 -5.32 -3.98
N GLU A 24 17.39 -4.56 -2.91
CA GLU A 24 17.08 -5.01 -1.55
C GLU A 24 15.57 -4.97 -1.32
N SER A 25 15.05 -5.99 -0.64
CA SER A 25 13.63 -6.12 -0.31
C SER A 25 13.43 -5.89 1.19
N PHE A 26 12.44 -5.06 1.53
CA PHE A 26 12.09 -4.68 2.89
C PHE A 26 10.68 -5.17 3.23
N PRO A 27 10.52 -6.16 4.13
CA PRO A 27 9.20 -6.54 4.60
C PRO A 27 8.64 -5.41 5.48
N VAL A 28 7.42 -4.99 5.19
CA VAL A 28 6.73 -3.91 5.92
C VAL A 28 5.28 -4.31 6.21
N GLU A 29 4.78 -3.88 7.36
CA GLU A 29 3.35 -3.95 7.67
C GLU A 29 2.63 -2.74 7.07
N VAL A 30 1.52 -2.99 6.37
CA VAL A 30 0.71 -1.97 5.72
C VAL A 30 -0.72 -2.00 6.22
N LEU A 31 -1.32 -0.82 6.38
CA LEU A 31 -2.73 -0.65 6.69
C LEU A 31 -3.54 -0.65 5.39
N PHE A 32 -4.47 -1.60 5.25
CA PHE A 32 -5.42 -1.60 4.15
C PHE A 32 -6.49 -0.53 4.37
N ASP A 33 -6.42 0.54 3.58
CA ASP A 33 -7.36 1.65 3.63
C ASP A 33 -8.35 1.57 2.46
N THR A 34 -9.57 1.13 2.74
CA THR A 34 -10.65 1.10 1.75
C THR A 34 -11.11 2.49 1.31
N GLY A 35 -10.81 3.53 2.09
CA GLY A 35 -11.08 4.93 1.75
C GLY A 35 -10.04 5.53 0.79
N PHE A 36 -8.86 4.92 0.67
CA PHE A 36 -7.86 5.26 -0.34
C PHE A 36 -8.23 4.61 -1.68
N THR A 37 -9.08 5.28 -2.45
CA THR A 37 -9.75 4.69 -3.63
C THR A 37 -9.00 4.81 -4.95
N THR A 38 -8.15 5.82 -5.10
CA THR A 38 -7.46 6.13 -6.36
C THR A 38 -5.96 5.91 -6.32
N GLY A 39 -5.43 5.26 -5.29
CA GLY A 39 -4.02 4.95 -5.20
C GLY A 39 -3.73 3.54 -4.72
N TRP A 40 -2.53 3.08 -5.06
CA TRP A 40 -2.05 1.73 -4.77
C TRP A 40 -1.36 1.65 -3.42
N LEU A 41 -0.45 2.58 -3.15
CA LEU A 41 0.37 2.63 -1.94
C LEU A 41 0.62 4.08 -1.57
N ALA A 42 0.66 4.37 -0.27
CA ALA A 42 1.16 5.63 0.26
C ALA A 42 2.18 5.37 1.36
N ILE A 43 3.33 6.06 1.33
CA ILE A 43 4.42 5.92 2.30
C ILE A 43 4.88 7.28 2.83
N ASN A 44 5.53 7.27 3.99
CA ASN A 44 6.17 8.47 4.50
C ASN A 44 7.41 8.82 3.66
N SER A 45 7.67 10.12 3.47
CA SER A 45 8.87 10.60 2.77
C SER A 45 10.19 10.15 3.42
N GLN A 46 10.18 9.85 4.72
CA GLN A 46 11.35 9.31 5.44
C GLN A 46 11.74 7.91 4.96
N ASP A 47 10.76 7.08 4.58
CA ASP A 47 11.00 5.71 4.11
C ASP A 47 11.62 5.70 2.71
N LEU A 48 11.32 6.73 1.90
CA LEU A 48 11.80 6.86 0.53
C LEU A 48 13.34 6.91 0.44
N GLN A 49 14.03 7.41 1.47
CA GLN A 49 15.48 7.54 1.47
C GLN A 49 16.18 6.18 1.29
N ALA A 50 15.63 5.11 1.88
CA ALA A 50 16.16 3.76 1.74
C ALA A 50 15.77 3.12 0.38
N LEU A 51 14.60 3.47 -0.15
CA LEU A 51 14.05 2.88 -1.37
C LEU A 51 14.66 3.44 -2.65
N GLN A 52 15.05 4.72 -2.61
CA GLN A 52 15.65 5.45 -3.75
C GLN A 52 14.81 5.40 -5.02
N TRP A 53 13.49 5.33 -4.91
CA TRP A 53 12.57 5.29 -6.05
C TRP A 53 12.61 6.58 -6.86
N SER A 54 12.23 6.46 -8.15
CA SER A 54 12.26 7.59 -9.08
C SER A 54 10.97 8.41 -9.01
N LEU A 55 11.10 9.73 -8.94
CA LEU A 55 9.95 10.64 -8.98
C LEU A 55 9.28 10.60 -10.37
N ILE A 56 7.97 10.39 -10.40
CA ILE A 56 7.13 10.45 -11.60
C ILE A 56 6.49 11.84 -11.73
N ALA A 57 5.84 12.32 -10.67
CA ALA A 57 5.10 13.58 -10.68
C ALA A 57 5.13 14.25 -9.30
N PRO A 58 5.61 15.50 -9.19
CA PRO A 58 5.57 16.23 -7.92
C PRO A 58 4.19 16.88 -7.69
N GLN A 59 3.84 17.09 -6.43
CA GLN A 59 2.73 17.94 -5.99
C GLN A 59 1.38 17.61 -6.65
N VAL A 60 1.03 16.33 -6.69
CA VAL A 60 -0.28 15.85 -7.12
C VAL A 60 -1.29 16.10 -6.00
N GLU A 61 -2.29 16.91 -6.31
CA GLU A 61 -3.40 17.22 -5.40
C GLU A 61 -4.28 15.97 -5.18
N MET A 62 -4.61 15.70 -3.92
CA MET A 62 -5.49 14.61 -3.53
C MET A 62 -6.40 15.07 -2.38
N GLN A 63 -7.69 14.78 -2.51
CA GLN A 63 -8.65 15.04 -1.45
C GLN A 63 -8.54 13.96 -0.36
N THR A 64 -8.15 14.36 0.84
CA THR A 64 -8.03 13.49 2.01
C THR A 64 -9.12 13.80 3.04
N ALA A 65 -9.18 13.03 4.13
CA ALA A 65 -10.04 13.33 5.26
C ALA A 65 -9.69 14.66 5.97
N ARG A 66 -8.48 15.21 5.74
CA ARG A 66 -8.02 16.49 6.30
C ARG A 66 -8.26 17.68 5.36
N GLY A 67 -8.76 17.43 4.16
CA GLY A 67 -8.91 18.41 3.09
C GLY A 67 -7.99 18.09 1.91
N ASP A 68 -7.74 19.09 1.08
CA ASP A 68 -6.85 18.96 -0.08
C ASP A 68 -5.39 18.94 0.39
N GLU A 69 -4.67 17.87 0.05
CA GLU A 69 -3.26 17.69 0.33
C GLU A 69 -2.49 17.43 -0.97
N PHE A 70 -1.17 17.61 -0.93
CA PHE A 70 -0.29 17.38 -2.06
C PHE A 70 0.66 16.24 -1.77
N PHE A 71 0.76 15.31 -2.71
CA PHE A 71 1.66 14.17 -2.65
C PHE A 71 2.62 14.19 -3.84
N ASP A 72 3.85 13.76 -3.61
CA ASP A 72 4.75 13.42 -4.71
C ASP A 72 4.51 11.96 -5.10
N ILE A 73 4.46 11.68 -6.40
CA ILE A 73 4.22 10.34 -6.94
C ILE A 73 5.55 9.76 -7.40
N TYR A 74 5.89 8.58 -6.89
CA TYR A 74 7.11 7.84 -7.22
C TYR A 74 6.78 6.52 -7.91
N GLU A 75 7.72 6.03 -8.73
CA GLU A 75 7.68 4.68 -9.29
C GLU A 75 8.17 3.67 -8.24
N GLY A 76 7.23 3.05 -7.53
CA GLY A 76 7.55 2.05 -6.52
C GLY A 76 7.57 0.64 -7.10
N LYS A 77 8.42 -0.21 -6.52
CA LYS A 77 8.42 -1.64 -6.77
C LYS A 77 8.05 -2.39 -5.49
N VAL A 78 7.07 -3.29 -5.58
CA VAL A 78 6.55 -4.04 -4.43
C VAL A 78 6.41 -5.52 -4.75
N ILE A 79 6.52 -6.38 -3.73
CA ILE A 79 6.06 -7.77 -3.79
C ILE A 79 4.77 -7.86 -3.00
N LEU A 80 3.73 -8.30 -3.68
CA LEU A 80 2.43 -8.58 -3.09
C LEU A 80 2.02 -9.98 -3.50
N ASP A 81 1.76 -10.83 -2.51
CA ASP A 81 1.41 -12.24 -2.71
C ASP A 81 2.44 -13.02 -3.56
N GLY A 82 3.72 -12.74 -3.31
CA GLY A 82 4.84 -13.35 -4.04
C GLY A 82 4.99 -12.89 -5.49
N LYS A 83 4.22 -11.90 -5.95
CA LYS A 83 4.34 -11.30 -7.29
C LYS A 83 4.91 -9.89 -7.19
N GLU A 84 5.89 -9.59 -8.04
CA GLU A 84 6.43 -8.24 -8.18
C GLU A 84 5.50 -7.35 -9.02
N PHE A 85 5.35 -6.09 -8.59
CA PHE A 85 4.63 -5.04 -9.30
C PHE A 85 5.44 -3.76 -9.33
N ILE A 86 5.27 -2.99 -10.41
CA ILE A 86 5.71 -1.60 -10.50
C ILE A 86 4.46 -0.73 -10.51
N ILE A 87 4.35 0.18 -9.54
CA ILE A 87 3.13 0.95 -9.27
C ILE A 87 3.45 2.43 -8.97
N PRO A 88 2.51 3.36 -9.19
CA PRO A 88 2.63 4.70 -8.66
C PRO A 88 2.37 4.70 -7.13
N VAL A 89 3.30 5.28 -6.38
CA VAL A 89 3.26 5.39 -4.92
C VAL A 89 3.13 6.85 -4.52
N HIS A 90 2.17 7.16 -3.65
CA HIS A 90 2.01 8.49 -3.07
C HIS A 90 2.98 8.66 -1.90
N VAL A 91 3.73 9.75 -1.88
CA VAL A 91 4.72 10.05 -0.84
C VAL A 91 4.38 11.39 -0.20
N GLY A 92 4.25 11.39 1.13
CA GLY A 92 3.91 12.57 1.92
C GLY A 92 4.55 12.55 3.31
N ASP A 93 4.55 13.69 3.99
CA ASP A 93 5.29 13.86 5.26
C ASP A 93 4.51 13.43 6.52
N GLU A 94 3.18 13.30 6.43
CA GLU A 94 2.29 13.08 7.58
C GLU A 94 1.53 11.74 7.55
N LEU A 95 2.15 10.71 6.97
CA LEU A 95 1.61 9.36 6.94
C LEU A 95 2.19 8.53 8.11
N PRO A 96 1.37 8.22 9.15
CA PRO A 96 1.83 7.45 10.30
C PRO A 96 1.97 5.95 10.01
N GLU A 97 1.16 5.42 9.10
CA GLU A 97 1.28 4.06 8.58
C GLU A 97 1.52 4.08 7.07
N ILE A 98 2.15 3.03 6.57
CA ILE A 98 2.13 2.74 5.13
C ILE A 98 0.73 2.28 4.76
N LEU A 99 0.09 2.94 3.80
CA LEU A 99 -1.26 2.62 3.37
C LEU A 99 -1.22 1.80 2.08
N ILE A 100 -2.02 0.75 2.01
CA ILE A 100 -2.35 0.04 0.76
C ILE A 100 -3.81 0.35 0.40
N GLY A 101 -4.03 0.84 -0.81
CA GLY A 101 -5.34 1.34 -1.23
C GLY A 101 -6.23 0.28 -1.89
N SER A 102 -7.51 0.61 -2.01
CA SER A 102 -8.52 -0.29 -2.60
C SER A 102 -8.38 -0.47 -4.11
N GLN A 103 -7.51 0.29 -4.78
CA GLN A 103 -7.21 0.08 -6.20
C GLN A 103 -6.66 -1.34 -6.48
N TRP A 104 -5.99 -1.96 -5.52
CA TRP A 104 -5.56 -3.36 -5.61
C TRP A 104 -6.73 -4.35 -5.81
N LEU A 105 -7.94 -4.00 -5.39
CA LEU A 105 -9.12 -4.85 -5.51
C LEU A 105 -9.61 -4.99 -6.96
N GLU A 106 -9.03 -4.26 -7.91
CA GLU A 106 -9.22 -4.51 -9.34
C GLU A 106 -8.64 -5.87 -9.78
N MET A 107 -7.64 -6.40 -9.04
CA MET A 107 -6.96 -7.66 -9.36
C MET A 107 -6.82 -8.62 -8.16
N MET A 108 -7.22 -8.19 -6.97
CA MET A 108 -7.11 -8.97 -5.74
C MET A 108 -8.46 -9.14 -5.03
N GLU A 109 -8.63 -10.24 -4.33
CA GLU A 109 -9.75 -10.51 -3.45
C GLU A 109 -9.36 -10.22 -2.01
N LEU A 110 -10.06 -9.28 -1.38
CA LEU A 110 -10.01 -9.05 0.07
C LEU A 110 -11.19 -9.76 0.73
N VAL A 111 -10.91 -10.72 1.61
CA VAL A 111 -11.92 -11.40 2.42
C VAL A 111 -11.77 -10.97 3.87
N VAL A 112 -12.84 -10.38 4.42
CA VAL A 112 -12.88 -9.93 5.82
C VAL A 112 -14.07 -10.57 6.54
N ASN A 113 -13.78 -11.34 7.58
CA ASN A 113 -14.77 -11.85 8.52
C ASN A 113 -14.22 -11.83 9.94
N LYS A 114 -14.48 -10.72 10.66
CA LYS A 114 -14.01 -10.52 12.04
C LYS A 114 -14.55 -11.57 13.02
N TYR A 115 -15.82 -11.96 12.88
CA TYR A 115 -16.43 -12.98 13.74
C TYR A 115 -15.72 -14.33 13.62
N ARG A 116 -15.24 -14.68 12.42
CA ARG A 116 -14.51 -15.93 12.15
C ARG A 116 -12.99 -15.77 12.19
N GLY A 117 -12.47 -14.58 12.44
CA GLY A 117 -11.03 -14.28 12.41
C GLY A 117 -10.39 -14.44 11.02
N ILE A 118 -11.15 -14.24 9.94
CA ILE A 118 -10.63 -14.36 8.57
C ILE A 118 -10.26 -12.97 8.06
N LEU A 119 -9.00 -12.78 7.70
CA LEU A 119 -8.51 -11.63 6.95
C LEU A 119 -7.49 -12.14 5.93
N THR A 120 -7.84 -12.11 4.66
CA THR A 120 -6.95 -12.57 3.58
C THR A 120 -7.01 -11.62 2.40
N LEU A 121 -5.87 -11.46 1.72
CA LEU A 121 -5.73 -10.75 0.47
C LEU A 121 -5.05 -11.69 -0.54
N ASP A 122 -5.70 -11.99 -1.66
CA ASP A 122 -5.18 -12.97 -2.62
C ASP A 122 -5.32 -12.46 -4.06
N MET A 123 -4.39 -12.82 -4.94
CA MET A 123 -4.53 -12.51 -6.35
C MET A 123 -5.70 -13.27 -6.94
N VAL A 124 -6.59 -12.57 -7.65
CA VAL A 124 -7.62 -13.24 -8.44
C VAL A 124 -6.92 -13.84 -9.65
N ASN A 125 -6.71 -15.16 -9.64
CA ASN A 125 -6.31 -15.86 -10.85
C ASN A 125 -7.48 -15.78 -11.83
N SER A 126 -7.32 -14.99 -12.89
CA SER A 126 -8.20 -15.05 -14.05
C SER A 126 -8.19 -16.49 -14.56
N MET A 127 -9.33 -17.18 -14.42
CA MET A 127 -9.57 -18.47 -15.07
C MET A 127 -9.53 -18.33 -16.58
#